data_AF-A0A8S9MHS2-F1
#
_entry.id   AF-A0A8S9MHS2-F1
#
_cell.length_a   1.000
_cell.length_b   1.000
_cell.length_c   1.000
_cell.angle_alpha   90.00
_cell.angle_beta   90.00
_cell.angle_gamma   90.00
#
_symmetry.space_group_name_H-M   'P 1'
#
loop_
_entity.id
_entity.type
_entity.pdbx_description
1 polymer ?
#
loop_
_entity_poly.entity_id
_entity_poly.type
_entity_poly.pdbx_seq_one_letter_code
_entity_poly.pdbx_strand_id
1 'polypeptide(L)'
;MGQRGEHIDCDLWSEIIRSDEEDGDGFRDVSLLALLIGGGIANFTDVAATFNGIIRALREKETRLKASRMHIYVRRGGPNYQTGLARMRALGEELGVPLEVYGPEATMTGICKRAIDCIMLPDA
;
A
#
# COMPACT_ATOMS: atom_id res chain seq x y z
N MET A 1 30.90 1.11 15.20
CA MET A 1 30.16 -0.07 14.66
C MET A 1 28.74 -0.06 15.19
N GLY A 2 27.82 -0.81 14.55
CA GLY A 2 26.50 -1.13 15.11
C GLY A 2 25.42 -0.09 14.82
N GLN A 3 24.79 -0.17 13.63
CA GLN A 3 23.51 0.48 13.40
C GLN A 3 22.42 -0.31 14.13
N ARG A 4 21.61 0.35 14.97
CA ARG A 4 20.32 -0.21 15.40
C ARG A 4 19.32 0.00 14.28
N GLY A 5 19.20 -0.99 13.39
CA GLY A 5 18.02 -1.13 12.56
C GLY A 5 16.90 -1.71 13.43
N GLU A 6 15.78 -1.00 13.55
CA GLU A 6 14.58 -1.54 14.20
C GLU A 6 14.01 -2.65 13.32
N HIS A 7 14.29 -3.90 13.69
CA HIS A 7 13.73 -5.07 13.05
C HIS A 7 12.27 -5.19 13.51
N ILE A 8 11.34 -4.64 12.71
CA ILE A 8 9.91 -4.77 12.97
C ILE A 8 9.55 -6.24 12.81
N ASP A 9 9.28 -6.92 13.92
CA ASP A 9 9.18 -8.37 13.97
C ASP A 9 8.02 -8.91 13.12
N CYS A 10 8.22 -10.07 12.49
CA CYS A 10 7.15 -10.81 11.83
C CYS A 10 6.08 -11.28 12.83
N ASP A 11 6.47 -11.53 14.08
CA ASP A 11 5.55 -12.04 15.09
C ASP A 11 4.59 -10.95 15.58
N LEU A 12 5.05 -9.69 15.75
CA LEU A 12 4.19 -8.56 16.13
C LEU A 12 3.08 -8.29 15.09
N TRP A 13 3.37 -8.46 13.80
CA TRP A 13 2.35 -8.41 12.74
C TRP A 13 1.44 -9.63 12.71
N SER A 14 1.90 -10.76 13.24
CA SER A 14 1.09 -11.97 13.39
C SER A 14 0.19 -11.87 14.62
N GLU A 15 0.55 -11.11 15.65
CA GLU A 15 -0.31 -10.74 16.78
C GLU A 15 -1.39 -9.74 16.36
N ILE A 16 -1.05 -8.71 15.58
CA ILE A 16 -2.04 -7.77 14.98
C ILE A 16 -3.09 -8.50 14.12
N ILE A 17 -2.75 -9.65 13.54
CA ILE A 17 -3.66 -10.50 12.74
C ILE A 17 -4.38 -11.58 13.60
N ARG A 18 -4.04 -11.74 14.88
CA ARG A 18 -4.59 -12.78 15.79
C ARG A 18 -5.24 -12.22 17.07
N SER A 19 -5.24 -10.91 17.29
CA SER A 19 -5.77 -10.32 18.54
C SER A 19 -7.31 -10.20 18.58
N ASP A 20 -8.01 -10.61 17.53
CA ASP A 20 -9.48 -10.67 17.45
C ASP A 20 -10.00 -12.09 17.71
N GLU A 21 -9.80 -12.60 18.94
CA GLU A 21 -10.53 -13.77 19.43
C GLU A 21 -10.95 -13.55 20.90
N GLU A 22 -12.24 -13.78 21.19
CA GLU A 22 -12.95 -13.50 22.46
C GLU A 22 -13.14 -12.02 22.88
N ASP A 23 -13.85 -11.25 22.05
CA ASP A 23 -14.75 -10.19 22.52
C ASP A 23 -16.20 -10.56 22.16
N GLY A 24 -17.13 -10.41 23.11
CA GLY A 24 -18.50 -10.96 23.05
C GLY A 24 -19.49 -10.21 22.14
N ASP A 25 -19.02 -9.61 21.05
CA ASP A 25 -19.83 -8.86 20.08
C ASP A 25 -19.96 -9.58 18.74
N GLY A 26 -21.14 -9.52 18.12
CA GLY A 26 -21.42 -10.27 16.90
C GLY A 26 -20.96 -9.55 15.62
N PHE A 27 -20.19 -10.25 14.79
CA PHE A 27 -19.82 -9.89 13.42
C PHE A 27 -18.84 -8.70 13.28
N ARG A 28 -17.55 -8.95 13.54
CA ARG A 28 -16.45 -8.19 12.92
C ARG A 28 -16.19 -8.77 11.53
N ASP A 29 -16.38 -7.96 10.49
CA ASP A 29 -16.05 -8.33 9.11
C ASP A 29 -14.52 -8.41 8.91
N VAL A 30 -14.09 -9.12 7.87
CA VAL A 30 -12.66 -9.33 7.53
C VAL A 30 -12.07 -8.05 6.95
N SER A 31 -11.73 -7.13 7.86
CA SER A 31 -11.38 -5.73 7.56
C SER A 31 -10.38 -5.58 6.42
N LEU A 32 -10.78 -4.84 5.39
CA LEU A 32 -9.90 -4.47 4.28
C LEU A 32 -8.82 -3.50 4.78
N LEU A 33 -7.58 -3.74 4.40
CA LEU A 33 -6.44 -2.89 4.75
C LEU A 33 -6.03 -2.02 3.56
N ALA A 34 -5.82 -0.72 3.79
CA ALA A 34 -5.46 0.23 2.73
C ALA A 34 -4.03 0.79 2.88
N LEU A 35 -3.19 0.60 1.87
CA LEU A 35 -1.81 1.10 1.80
C LEU A 35 -1.70 2.35 0.92
N LEU A 36 -1.38 3.49 1.54
CA LEU A 36 -1.25 4.79 0.86
C LEU A 36 0.21 5.09 0.46
N ILE A 37 0.52 5.00 -0.83
CA ILE A 37 1.86 5.30 -1.41
C ILE A 37 1.80 6.68 -2.09
N GLY A 38 1.65 7.72 -1.26
CA GLY A 38 1.30 9.07 -1.71
C GLY A 38 2.45 10.10 -1.82
N GLY A 39 2.04 11.36 -2.03
CA GLY A 39 2.86 12.54 -1.79
C GLY A 39 2.75 13.64 -2.84
N GLY A 40 3.49 14.73 -2.57
CA GLY A 40 3.59 15.89 -3.44
C GLY A 40 4.32 15.61 -4.74
N ILE A 41 4.33 16.60 -5.63
CA ILE A 41 5.18 16.59 -6.82
C ILE A 41 6.62 16.82 -6.36
N ALA A 42 7.53 15.89 -6.65
CA ALA A 42 8.92 16.00 -6.27
C ALA A 42 9.69 16.88 -7.27
N ASN A 43 10.58 17.74 -6.77
CA ASN A 43 11.41 18.60 -7.63
C ASN A 43 12.64 17.86 -8.18
N PHE A 44 13.28 17.02 -7.36
CA PHE A 44 14.58 16.40 -7.67
C PHE A 44 14.62 14.87 -7.46
N THR A 45 13.58 14.27 -6.85
CA THR A 45 13.53 12.83 -6.61
C THR A 45 13.14 12.09 -7.88
N ASP A 46 13.98 11.16 -8.34
CA ASP A 46 13.59 10.22 -9.40
C ASP A 46 12.53 9.25 -8.86
N VAL A 47 11.30 9.38 -9.35
CA VAL A 47 10.15 8.57 -8.94
C VAL A 47 10.27 7.14 -9.47
N ALA A 48 10.84 6.92 -10.65
CA ALA A 48 11.00 5.58 -11.23
C ALA A 48 12.10 4.77 -10.51
N ALA A 49 13.19 5.40 -10.11
CA ALA A 49 14.24 4.80 -9.28
C ALA A 49 13.70 4.48 -7.87
N THR A 50 12.97 5.42 -7.26
CA THR A 50 12.31 5.22 -5.95
C THR A 50 11.32 4.05 -6.00
N PHE A 51 10.47 4.02 -7.02
CA PHE A 51 9.43 3.01 -7.15
C PHE A 51 9.99 1.61 -7.45
N ASN A 52 11.15 1.48 -8.10
CA ASN A 52 11.82 0.18 -8.24
C ASN A 52 12.10 -0.50 -6.88
N GLY A 53 12.45 0.28 -5.85
CA GLY A 53 12.64 -0.24 -4.48
C GLY A 53 11.32 -0.72 -3.85
N ILE A 54 10.25 0.07 -4.01
CA ILE A 54 8.90 -0.27 -3.53
C ILE A 54 8.37 -1.53 -4.24
N ILE A 55 8.49 -1.60 -5.57
CA ILE A 55 8.09 -2.76 -6.38
C ILE A 55 8.78 -4.04 -5.90
N ARG A 56 10.10 -3.96 -5.64
CA ARG A 56 10.85 -5.08 -5.09
C ARG A 56 10.32 -5.51 -3.72
N ALA A 57 10.11 -4.58 -2.80
CA ALA A 57 9.59 -4.88 -1.46
C ALA A 57 8.18 -5.49 -1.48
N LEU A 58 7.31 -5.04 -2.40
CA LEU A 58 5.97 -5.60 -2.58
C LEU A 58 6.02 -7.04 -3.13
N ARG A 59 6.87 -7.32 -4.14
CA ARG A 59 7.12 -8.69 -4.61
C ARG A 59 7.65 -9.61 -3.49
N GLU A 60 8.61 -9.13 -2.71
CA GLU A 60 9.17 -9.86 -1.55
C GLU A 60 8.14 -10.11 -0.42
N LYS A 61 6.91 -9.58 -0.51
CA LYS A 61 5.82 -9.75 0.46
C LYS A 61 4.48 -10.18 -0.16
N GLU A 62 4.44 -10.57 -1.44
CA GLU A 62 3.23 -10.89 -2.20
C GLU A 62 2.20 -11.73 -1.41
N THR A 63 2.62 -12.87 -0.87
CA THR A 63 1.75 -13.79 -0.12
C THR A 63 1.08 -13.13 1.08
N ARG A 64 1.76 -12.19 1.76
CA ARG A 64 1.21 -11.41 2.87
C ARG A 64 0.23 -10.34 2.37
N LEU A 65 0.51 -9.67 1.26
CA LEU A 65 -0.40 -8.68 0.65
C LEU A 65 -1.75 -9.32 0.28
N LYS A 66 -1.70 -10.53 -0.29
CA LYS A 66 -2.88 -11.34 -0.62
C LYS A 66 -3.65 -11.79 0.62
N ALA A 67 -2.95 -12.37 1.60
CA ALA A 67 -3.57 -12.84 2.85
C ALA A 67 -4.25 -11.71 3.66
N SER A 68 -3.70 -10.49 3.61
CA SER A 68 -4.23 -9.30 4.29
C SER A 68 -5.30 -8.53 3.50
N ARG A 69 -5.76 -9.06 2.36
CA ARG A 69 -6.75 -8.40 1.46
C ARG A 69 -6.41 -6.91 1.19
N MET A 70 -5.14 -6.60 0.98
CA MET A 70 -4.68 -5.21 1.01
C MET A 70 -4.94 -4.48 -0.32
N HIS A 71 -5.64 -3.34 -0.25
CA HIS A 71 -5.84 -2.40 -1.36
C HIS A 71 -4.76 -1.31 -1.33
N ILE A 72 -4.13 -1.03 -2.47
CA ILE A 72 -2.96 -0.15 -2.57
C ILE A 72 -3.31 1.08 -3.42
N TYR A 73 -3.03 2.27 -2.88
CA TYR A 73 -3.36 3.54 -3.51
C TYR A 73 -2.11 4.40 -3.70
N VAL A 74 -1.67 4.56 -4.95
CA VAL A 74 -0.44 5.29 -5.32
C VAL A 74 -0.78 6.66 -5.87
N ARG A 75 -0.15 7.73 -5.38
CA ARG A 75 -0.20 9.08 -6.00
C ARG A 75 1.16 9.74 -5.99
N ARG A 76 1.74 10.00 -7.17
CA ARG A 76 3.03 10.72 -7.26
C ARG A 76 3.23 11.51 -8.55
N GLY A 77 3.98 12.61 -8.44
CA GLY A 77 4.56 13.35 -9.57
C GLY A 77 6.02 13.74 -9.28
N GLY A 78 6.74 14.18 -10.31
CA GLY A 78 8.16 14.57 -10.26
C GLY A 78 8.99 13.95 -11.40
N PRO A 79 10.33 14.05 -11.37
CA PRO A 79 11.19 13.39 -12.36
C PRO A 79 10.86 11.91 -12.58
N ASN A 80 10.75 11.52 -13.86
CA ASN A 80 10.46 10.15 -14.32
C ASN A 80 9.18 9.50 -13.79
N TYR A 81 8.21 10.28 -13.30
CA TYR A 81 7.01 9.76 -12.65
C TYR A 81 6.15 8.85 -13.55
N GLN A 82 6.00 9.15 -14.85
CA GLN A 82 5.19 8.32 -15.76
C GLN A 82 5.71 6.87 -15.80
N THR A 83 7.03 6.71 -15.89
CA THR A 83 7.72 5.40 -15.87
C THR A 83 7.54 4.68 -14.55
N GLY A 84 7.60 5.40 -13.42
CA GLY A 84 7.31 4.84 -12.09
C GLY A 84 5.86 4.35 -11.97
N LEU A 85 4.89 5.19 -12.32
CA LEU A 85 3.47 4.85 -12.28
C LEU A 85 3.13 3.68 -13.22
N ALA A 86 3.70 3.64 -14.42
CA ALA A 86 3.50 2.52 -15.36
C ALA A 86 3.99 1.19 -14.77
N ARG A 87 5.15 1.17 -14.11
CA ARG A 87 5.66 -0.02 -13.40
C ARG A 87 4.78 -0.43 -12.21
N MET A 88 4.23 0.52 -11.46
CA MET A 88 3.30 0.22 -10.37
C MET A 88 1.98 -0.37 -10.86
N ARG A 89 1.43 0.10 -12.00
CA ARG A 89 0.23 -0.51 -12.60
C ARG A 89 0.51 -1.94 -13.05
N ALA A 90 1.62 -2.17 -13.76
CA ALA A 90 2.03 -3.50 -14.17
C ALA A 90 2.21 -4.46 -12.97
N LEU A 91 2.71 -3.97 -11.83
CA LEU A 91 2.81 -4.75 -10.60
C LEU A 91 1.44 -5.15 -10.02
N GLY A 92 0.43 -4.28 -10.11
CA GLY A 92 -0.93 -4.60 -9.64
C GLY A 92 -1.50 -5.82 -10.35
N GLU A 93 -1.40 -5.83 -11.69
CA GLU A 93 -1.78 -6.96 -12.54
C GLU A 93 -0.93 -8.21 -12.27
N GLU A 94 0.39 -8.04 -12.14
CA GLU A 94 1.35 -9.13 -11.89
C GLU A 94 1.09 -9.85 -10.56
N LEU A 95 0.85 -9.08 -9.49
CA LEU A 95 0.54 -9.65 -8.19
C LEU A 95 -0.93 -10.07 -8.08
N GLY A 96 -1.84 -9.57 -8.92
CA GLY A 96 -3.28 -9.75 -8.73
C GLY A 96 -3.77 -9.13 -7.42
N VAL A 97 -3.25 -7.94 -7.08
CA VAL A 97 -3.59 -7.19 -5.85
C VAL A 97 -4.17 -5.83 -6.29
N PRO A 98 -5.33 -5.39 -5.77
CA PRO A 98 -5.96 -4.14 -6.17
C PRO A 98 -5.04 -2.94 -5.91
N LEU A 99 -4.57 -2.30 -6.99
CA LEU A 99 -3.51 -1.29 -6.96
C LEU A 99 -3.87 -0.12 -7.88
N GLU A 100 -4.49 0.92 -7.31
CA GLU A 100 -4.84 2.15 -8.04
C GLU A 100 -3.64 3.10 -8.14
N VAL A 101 -3.45 3.72 -9.31
CA VAL A 101 -2.26 4.54 -9.60
C VAL A 101 -2.61 5.87 -10.25
N TYR A 102 -2.31 6.95 -9.54
CA TYR A 102 -2.61 8.34 -9.87
C TYR A 102 -1.34 9.20 -10.02
N GLY A 103 -1.38 10.19 -10.91
CA GLY A 103 -0.31 11.14 -11.16
C GLY A 103 -0.52 12.53 -10.55
N PRO A 104 0.16 13.57 -11.07
CA PRO A 104 0.01 14.94 -10.60
C PRO A 104 -1.38 15.53 -10.88
N GLU A 105 -2.12 15.00 -11.86
CA GLU A 105 -3.49 15.41 -12.21
C GLU A 105 -4.52 15.13 -11.12
N ALA A 106 -4.30 14.10 -10.30
CA ALA A 106 -5.12 13.83 -9.11
C ALA A 106 -4.67 14.70 -7.92
N THR A 107 -5.62 15.15 -7.11
CA THR A 107 -5.33 15.84 -5.83
C THR A 107 -4.52 14.94 -4.89
N MET A 108 -3.52 15.49 -4.20
CA MET A 108 -2.61 14.72 -3.34
C MET A 108 -3.32 13.88 -2.26
N THR A 109 -4.42 14.40 -1.71
CA THR A 109 -5.26 13.75 -0.68
C THR A 109 -6.42 12.94 -1.24
N GLY A 110 -6.61 12.90 -2.57
CA GLY A 110 -7.72 12.17 -3.20
C GLY A 110 -7.66 10.66 -2.95
N ILE A 111 -6.44 10.10 -2.90
CA ILE A 111 -6.21 8.72 -2.49
C ILE A 111 -6.58 8.44 -1.04
N CYS A 112 -6.49 9.42 -0.14
CA CYS A 112 -6.88 9.24 1.26
C CYS A 112 -8.39 9.06 1.38
N LYS A 113 -9.19 9.79 0.59
CA LYS A 113 -10.64 9.55 0.50
C LYS A 113 -10.91 8.15 -0.06
N ARG A 114 -10.31 7.77 -1.20
CA ARG A 114 -10.45 6.41 -1.78
C ARG A 114 -10.19 5.30 -0.77
N ALA A 115 -9.11 5.42 0.01
CA ALA A 115 -8.75 4.46 1.04
C ALA A 115 -9.78 4.41 2.19
N ILE A 116 -10.28 5.56 2.65
CA ILE A 116 -11.32 5.62 3.69
C ILE A 116 -12.64 5.01 3.16
N ASP A 117 -13.06 5.38 1.95
CA ASP A 117 -14.26 4.83 1.32
C ASP A 117 -14.14 3.29 1.22
N CYS A 118 -12.98 2.78 0.79
CA CYS A 118 -12.71 1.34 0.65
C CYS A 118 -12.74 0.54 1.96
N ILE A 119 -12.28 1.09 3.09
CA ILE A 119 -12.28 0.37 4.38
C ILE A 119 -13.59 0.53 5.15
N MET A 120 -14.45 1.49 4.77
CA MET A 120 -15.73 1.77 5.43
C MET A 120 -16.94 1.23 4.65
N LEU A 121 -16.81 1.02 3.34
CA LEU A 121 -17.87 0.55 2.44
C LEU A 121 -17.33 -0.52 1.47
N PRO A 122 -17.16 -1.78 1.92
CA PRO A 122 -16.65 -2.86 1.06
C PRO A 122 -17.61 -3.26 -0.06
N ASP A 123 -18.92 -3.07 0.12
CA ASP A 123 -19.98 -3.46 -0.82
C ASP A 123 -20.81 -2.23 -1.26
N ALA A 124 -20.49 -1.65 -2.42
CA ALA A 124 -21.20 -0.50 -3.03
C ALA A 124 -21.21 -0.54 -4.57
#